data_AF-K0T9C6-F1
#
_entry.id   AF-K0T9C6-F1
#
_cell.length_a   1.000
_cell.length_b   1.000
_cell.length_c   1.000
_cell.angle_alpha   90.00
_cell.angle_beta   90.00
_cell.angle_gamma   90.00
#
_symmetry.space_group_name_H-M   'P 1'
#
loop_
_entity.id
_entity.type
_entity.pdbx_description
1 polymer ?
#
loop_
_entity_poly.entity_id
_entity_poly.type
_entity_poly.pdbx_seq_one_letter_code
_entity_poly.pdbx_strand_id
1 'polypeptide(L)'
;MAAAGDDCDHCEPCGADEGTRITITFPDDFHHHFRDGDKCPAVLEHATRRFARAIAMPNLKPPVTTTEIATAYHEHLKSCLP
;
A
#
# COMPACT_ATOMS: atom_id res chain seq x y z
N MET A 1 19.79 -55.11 -9.27
CA MET A 1 19.82 -53.77 -9.90
C MET A 1 18.89 -52.89 -9.08
N ALA A 2 19.38 -51.74 -8.64
CA ALA A 2 19.11 -51.09 -7.36
C ALA A 2 17.64 -50.80 -7.00
N ALA A 3 17.35 -50.97 -5.70
CA ALA A 3 16.27 -50.27 -5.02
C ALA A 3 16.64 -48.78 -4.92
N ALA A 4 15.74 -47.90 -5.34
CA ALA A 4 15.74 -46.52 -4.87
C ALA A 4 14.82 -46.50 -3.64
N GLY A 5 15.44 -46.45 -2.46
CA GLY A 5 14.75 -46.37 -1.18
C GLY A 5 14.00 -45.05 -1.08
N ASP A 6 12.80 -45.13 -0.51
CA ASP A 6 12.05 -44.00 0.02
C ASP A 6 12.75 -43.57 1.33
N ASP A 7 13.90 -42.91 1.20
CA ASP A 7 14.68 -42.36 2.31
C ASP A 7 14.31 -40.88 2.50
N CYS A 8 13.03 -40.64 2.75
CA CYS A 8 12.51 -39.32 3.08
C CYS A 8 12.21 -39.21 4.59
N ASP A 9 12.95 -39.91 5.46
CA ASP A 9 12.77 -39.89 6.92
C ASP A 9 13.65 -38.81 7.61
N HIS A 10 14.20 -37.88 6.83
CA HIS A 10 15.10 -36.81 7.32
C HIS A 10 14.81 -35.42 6.77
N CYS A 11 13.65 -35.19 6.17
CA CYS A 11 13.16 -33.82 6.05
C CYS A 11 12.48 -33.46 7.36
N GLU A 12 13.06 -32.52 8.11
CA GLU A 12 12.27 -31.73 9.06
C GLU A 12 10.99 -31.29 8.35
N PRO A 13 9.83 -31.26 9.04
CA PRO A 13 8.63 -30.72 8.42
C PRO A 13 9.01 -29.32 7.95
N CYS A 14 8.99 -29.09 6.62
CA CYS A 14 9.13 -27.77 6.06
C CYS A 14 8.05 -26.94 6.75
N GLY A 15 8.48 -26.12 7.71
CA GLY A 15 7.63 -25.56 8.76
C GLY A 15 6.52 -24.75 8.14
N ALA A 16 5.37 -25.38 7.96
CA ALA A 16 4.12 -24.66 7.85
C ALA A 16 3.90 -24.00 9.23
N ASP A 17 3.77 -22.67 9.20
CA ASP A 17 3.35 -21.77 10.28
C ASP A 17 4.38 -21.00 11.15
N GLU A 18 5.67 -20.94 10.82
CA GLU A 18 6.54 -19.85 11.32
C GLU A 18 6.64 -18.71 10.29
N GLY A 19 5.59 -17.87 10.21
CA GLY A 19 5.62 -16.69 9.35
C GLY A 19 4.30 -16.13 8.85
N THR A 20 3.15 -16.63 9.32
CA THR A 20 1.83 -16.27 8.77
C THR A 20 1.39 -14.83 9.10
N ARG A 21 2.11 -14.12 9.97
CA ARG A 21 1.78 -12.75 10.37
C ARG A 21 3.01 -11.90 10.70
N ILE A 22 3.10 -10.74 10.05
CA ILE A 22 4.05 -9.67 10.38
C ILE A 22 3.28 -8.54 11.06
N THR A 23 3.77 -8.07 12.20
CA THR A 23 3.25 -6.87 12.86
C THR A 23 4.26 -5.74 12.69
N ILE A 24 3.83 -4.64 12.08
CA ILE A 24 4.61 -3.42 11.95
C ILE A 24 3.83 -2.25 12.55
N THR A 25 4.54 -1.20 12.96
CA THR A 25 3.93 0.10 13.23
C THR A 25 3.16 0.55 12.00
N PHE A 26 2.01 1.20 12.19
CA PHE A 26 1.16 1.61 11.10
C PHE A 26 1.95 2.52 10.13
N PRO A 27 2.14 2.11 8.85
CA PRO A 27 3.13 2.72 7.97
C PRO A 27 2.61 4.01 7.32
N ASP A 28 3.51 4.69 6.61
CA ASP A 28 3.19 5.83 5.74
C ASP A 28 3.55 5.50 4.28
N ASP A 29 2.88 6.17 3.34
CA ASP A 29 3.16 6.05 1.90
C ASP A 29 3.89 7.30 1.39
N PHE A 30 5.19 7.18 1.10
CA PHE A 30 5.99 8.32 0.65
C PHE A 30 5.90 8.61 -0.86
N HIS A 31 5.06 7.87 -1.62
CA HIS A 31 4.83 8.15 -3.04
C HIS A 31 3.45 7.68 -3.47
N HIS A 32 2.45 8.58 -3.44
CA HIS A 32 1.09 8.26 -3.84
C HIS A 32 0.51 9.18 -4.90
N HIS A 33 -0.33 8.63 -5.79
CA HIS A 33 -1.08 9.38 -6.80
C HIS A 33 -2.59 9.24 -6.56
N PHE A 34 -3.19 10.19 -5.82
CA PHE A 34 -4.62 10.14 -5.44
C PHE A 34 -5.59 10.42 -6.58
N ARG A 35 -5.10 11.03 -7.68
CA ARG A 35 -5.95 11.48 -8.80
C ARG A 35 -6.91 12.59 -8.35
N ASP A 36 -7.84 12.94 -9.23
CA ASP A 36 -8.80 14.03 -9.04
C ASP A 36 -10.19 13.58 -9.55
N GLY A 37 -11.22 14.34 -9.19
CA GLY A 37 -12.62 14.08 -9.56
C GLY A 37 -13.14 12.77 -8.99
N ASP A 38 -14.01 12.10 -9.74
CA ASP A 38 -14.77 10.91 -9.30
C ASP A 38 -13.91 9.72 -8.86
N LYS A 39 -12.63 9.69 -9.25
CA LYS A 39 -11.70 8.62 -8.87
C LYS A 39 -11.10 8.82 -7.48
N CYS A 40 -11.05 10.06 -7.00
CA CYS A 40 -10.40 10.44 -5.74
C CYS A 40 -10.96 9.66 -4.53
N PRO A 41 -12.29 9.57 -4.31
CA PRO A 41 -12.84 8.89 -3.13
C PRO A 41 -12.47 7.39 -3.06
N ALA A 42 -12.57 6.68 -4.18
CA ALA A 42 -12.25 5.25 -4.24
C ALA A 42 -10.76 4.97 -3.97
N VAL A 43 -9.87 5.83 -4.47
CA VAL A 43 -8.43 5.69 -4.22
C VAL A 43 -8.10 6.01 -2.76
N LEU A 44 -8.69 7.07 -2.20
CA LEU A 44 -8.49 7.46 -0.81
C LEU A 44 -8.95 6.37 0.16
N GLU A 45 -10.12 5.77 -0.07
CA GLU A 45 -10.62 4.68 0.78
C GLU A 45 -9.62 3.52 0.89
N HIS A 46 -8.94 3.18 -0.21
CA HIS A 46 -7.93 2.13 -0.19
C HIS A 46 -6.64 2.53 0.54
N ALA A 47 -6.22 3.79 0.40
CA ALA A 47 -5.01 4.30 1.03
C ALA A 47 -5.16 4.47 2.55
N THR A 48 -6.25 5.09 3.01
CA THR A 48 -6.50 5.42 4.43
C THR A 48 -6.64 4.18 5.32
N ARG A 49 -7.05 3.04 4.74
CA ARG A 49 -7.08 1.74 5.45
C ARG A 49 -5.70 1.15 5.74
N ARG A 50 -4.65 1.60 5.05
CA ARG A 50 -3.32 0.96 5.03
C ARG A 50 -2.20 1.87 5.55
N PHE A 51 -2.37 3.17 5.42
CA PHE A 51 -1.34 4.15 5.73
C PHE A 51 -1.87 5.26 6.63
N ALA A 52 -1.06 5.69 7.59
CA ALA A 52 -1.36 6.80 8.48
C ALA A 52 -1.27 8.14 7.77
N ARG A 53 -0.25 8.31 6.91
CA ARG A 53 0.03 9.52 6.14
C ARG A 53 0.51 9.14 4.74
N ALA A 54 0.42 10.10 3.82
CA ALA A 54 0.94 9.94 2.48
C ALA A 54 1.53 11.23 1.91
N ILE A 55 2.54 11.11 1.05
CA ILE A 55 3.02 12.19 0.18
C ILE A 55 2.23 12.14 -1.13
N ALA A 56 1.37 13.13 -1.33
CA ALA A 56 0.56 13.28 -2.53
C ALA A 56 1.40 13.88 -3.68
N MET A 57 1.60 13.11 -4.75
CA MET A 57 2.37 13.55 -5.90
C MET A 57 1.60 14.59 -6.74
N PRO A 58 2.29 15.62 -7.29
CA PRO A 58 1.67 16.82 -7.84
C PRO A 58 1.26 16.71 -9.33
N ASN A 59 1.38 15.54 -9.95
CA ASN A 59 1.23 15.36 -11.40
C ASN A 59 -0.23 15.24 -11.88
N LEU A 60 -1.10 16.12 -11.41
CA LEU A 60 -2.44 16.30 -11.94
C LEU A 60 -2.40 16.93 -13.34
N LYS A 61 -3.58 17.11 -13.94
CA LYS A 61 -3.74 17.78 -15.24
C LYS A 61 -4.75 18.93 -15.07
N PRO A 62 -4.30 20.20 -14.92
CA PRO A 62 -2.90 20.68 -14.92
C PRO A 62 -2.11 20.26 -13.65
N PRO A 63 -0.76 20.26 -13.69
CA PRO A 63 0.05 19.90 -12.54
C PRO A 63 -0.06 20.93 -11.41
N VAL A 64 0.13 20.46 -10.18
CA VAL A 64 0.20 21.30 -8.97
C VAL A 64 1.60 21.92 -8.88
N THR A 65 1.71 23.21 -9.16
CA THR A 65 3.02 23.91 -9.26
C THR A 65 3.18 25.09 -8.30
N THR A 66 2.14 25.47 -7.57
CA THR A 66 2.20 26.53 -6.56
C THR A 66 1.64 26.04 -5.23
N THR A 67 2.03 26.72 -4.15
CA THR A 67 1.54 26.42 -2.80
C THR A 67 0.03 26.58 -2.69
N GLU A 68 -0.56 27.58 -3.34
CA GLU A 68 -2.00 27.83 -3.33
C GLU A 68 -2.77 26.65 -3.96
N ILE A 69 -2.28 26.12 -5.09
CA ILE A 69 -2.88 24.94 -5.73
C ILE A 69 -2.71 23.72 -4.82
N ALA A 70 -1.55 23.57 -4.17
CA ALA A 70 -1.31 22.47 -3.23
C ALA A 70 -2.26 22.52 -2.03
N THR A 71 -2.54 23.71 -1.48
CA THR A 71 -3.52 23.89 -0.40
C THR A 71 -4.94 23.54 -0.87
N ALA A 72 -5.33 23.99 -2.06
CA ALA A 72 -6.64 23.65 -2.63
C ALA A 72 -6.79 22.13 -2.87
N TYR A 73 -5.74 21.49 -3.40
CA TYR A 73 -5.72 20.04 -3.60
C TYR A 73 -5.79 19.28 -2.27
N HIS A 74 -5.10 19.73 -1.24
CA HIS A 74 -5.18 19.13 0.10
C HIS A 74 -6.60 19.18 0.68
N GLU A 75 -7.28 20.32 0.57
CA GLU A 75 -8.67 20.42 1.04
C GLU A 75 -9.64 19.58 0.19
N HIS A 76 -9.40 19.48 -1.13
CA HIS A 76 -10.15 18.55 -1.97
C HIS A 76 -9.97 17.10 -1.52
N LEU A 77 -8.74 16.64 -1.30
CA LEU A 77 -8.47 15.29 -0.80
C LEU A 77 -9.18 15.04 0.54
N LYS A 78 -9.14 16.00 1.46
CA LYS A 78 -9.85 15.92 2.75
C LYS A 78 -11.36 15.81 2.60
N SER A 79 -11.94 16.51 1.62
CA SER A 79 -13.38 16.41 1.33
C SER A 79 -13.80 15.05 0.73
N CYS A 80 -12.85 14.30 0.19
CA CYS A 80 -13.08 12.98 -0.41
C CYS A 80 -12.80 11.81 0.55
N LEU A 81 -12.42 12.09 1.80
CA LEU A 81 -12.24 11.05 2.82
C LEU A 81 -13.59 10.40 3.18
N PRO A 82 -13.61 9.06 3.41
CA PRO A 82 -14.82 8.34 3.85
C PRO A 82 -15.25 8.69 5.27
#